data_AF-A0A6M3Y179-F1
#
_entry.id   AF-A0A6M3Y179-F1
#
_cell.length_a   1.000
_cell.length_b   1.000
_cell.length_c   1.000
_cell.angle_alpha   90.00
_cell.angle_beta   90.00
_cell.angle_gamma   90.00
#
_symmetry.space_group_name_H-M   'P 1'
#
loop_
_entity.id
_entity.type
_entity.pdbx_description
1 polymer ?
#
loop_
_entity_poly.entity_id
_entity_poly.type
_entity_poly.pdbx_seq_one_letter_code
_entity_poly.pdbx_strand_id
1 'polypeptide(L)'
;MENGQLDEIKAQVREMFPDIEFPDVSPAPVWYGKRNHERIPSKVAIIGTFKDDAIPYGIVSASEYQIVTHEEVIWNMIETFKEHTDLGKCSIRPVLVSNGAKMFGRVAWDAARPIEVKKGDLVGLEATFRNSYDAMWKYSLGWGARRIICSNGMAAFHMESLISHKHNNALDTEVLHTQLAEGMDRFSEQIGVWTRWVRQKITAPVLDNMWVELGVGSKYKEQ
;
A
#
# COMPACT_ATOMS: atom_id res chain seq x y z
N MET A 1 -7.91 4.52 20.69
CA MET A 1 -8.06 3.14 21.20
C MET A 1 -7.51 3.08 22.61
N GLU A 2 -8.17 2.35 23.50
CA GLU A 2 -7.61 2.05 24.83
C GLU A 2 -6.40 1.10 24.66
N ASN A 3 -5.38 1.24 25.51
CA ASN A 3 -4.11 0.48 25.36
C ASN A 3 -4.33 -1.05 25.28
N GLY A 4 -5.33 -1.58 25.99
CA GLY A 4 -5.63 -3.02 25.96
C GLY A 4 -6.11 -3.53 24.60
N GLN A 5 -6.81 -2.70 23.82
CA GLN A 5 -7.30 -3.09 22.49
C GLN A 5 -6.14 -3.18 21.48
N LEU A 6 -5.15 -2.29 21.58
CA LEU A 6 -3.99 -2.31 20.68
C LEU A 6 -3.11 -3.54 20.90
N ASP A 7 -2.91 -3.95 22.16
CA ASP A 7 -2.13 -5.14 22.50
C ASP A 7 -2.81 -6.41 21.99
N GLU A 8 -4.14 -6.48 22.07
CA GLU A 8 -4.93 -7.57 21.49
C GLU A 8 -4.79 -7.61 19.96
N ILE A 9 -4.90 -6.46 19.28
CA ILE A 9 -4.69 -6.35 17.84
C ILE A 9 -3.31 -6.86 17.44
N LYS A 10 -2.26 -6.42 18.14
CA LYS A 10 -0.89 -6.88 17.88
C LYS A 10 -0.76 -8.39 18.02
N ALA A 11 -1.31 -8.97 19.08
CA ALA A 11 -1.26 -10.41 19.31
C ALA A 11 -1.93 -11.18 18.17
N GLN A 12 -3.15 -10.78 17.77
CA GLN A 12 -3.88 -11.45 16.69
C GLN A 12 -3.16 -11.34 15.34
N VAL A 13 -2.62 -10.17 15.00
CA VAL A 13 -1.87 -10.01 13.74
C VAL A 13 -0.57 -10.81 13.75
N ARG A 14 0.16 -10.85 14.86
CA ARG A 14 1.39 -11.67 14.97
C ARG A 14 1.09 -13.16 14.86
N GLU A 15 -0.06 -13.63 15.36
CA GLU A 15 -0.53 -15.00 15.16
C GLU A 15 -0.87 -15.30 13.69
N MET A 16 -1.48 -14.34 12.99
CA MET A 16 -1.80 -14.47 11.56
C MET A 16 -0.56 -14.47 10.65
N PHE A 17 0.53 -13.84 11.08
CA PHE A 17 1.78 -13.71 10.32
C PHE A 17 2.98 -14.16 11.17
N PRO A 18 3.07 -15.45 11.55
CA PRO A 18 4.07 -15.94 12.50
C PRO A 18 5.50 -15.88 11.96
N ASP A 19 5.66 -15.86 10.63
CA ASP A 19 6.96 -15.76 9.97
C ASP A 19 7.48 -14.31 9.90
N ILE A 20 6.69 -13.32 10.33
CA ILE A 20 7.05 -11.91 10.32
C ILE A 20 7.28 -11.45 11.75
N GLU A 21 8.51 -11.04 12.03
CA GLU A 21 8.88 -10.45 13.30
C GLU A 21 8.58 -8.94 13.28
N PHE A 22 7.44 -8.54 13.83
CA PHE A 22 7.08 -7.12 13.92
C PHE A 22 7.85 -6.43 15.05
N PRO A 23 8.37 -5.21 14.82
CA PRO A 23 9.09 -4.50 15.86
C PRO A 23 8.16 -3.95 16.94
N ASP A 24 8.60 -4.00 18.19
CA ASP A 24 7.96 -3.25 19.28
C ASP A 24 8.48 -1.82 19.30
N VAL A 25 7.58 -0.85 19.14
CA VAL A 25 7.95 0.55 18.92
C VAL A 25 7.51 1.44 20.07
N SER A 26 8.40 2.33 20.52
CA SER A 26 8.12 3.29 21.59
C SER A 26 8.85 4.62 21.40
N PRO A 27 8.30 5.74 21.90
CA PRO A 27 8.99 7.03 21.89
C PRO A 27 9.98 7.13 23.06
N ALA A 28 11.17 7.67 22.79
CA ALA A 28 12.21 7.97 23.78
C ALA A 28 12.57 9.47 23.77
N PRO A 29 12.91 10.08 24.91
CA PRO A 29 13.36 11.47 24.97
C PRO A 29 14.65 11.71 24.17
N VAL A 30 14.72 12.85 23.47
CA VAL A 30 15.94 13.28 22.76
C VAL A 30 16.70 14.31 23.59
N TRP A 31 18.03 14.20 23.58
CA TRP A 31 18.96 15.08 24.27
C TRP A 31 19.99 15.64 23.29
N TYR A 32 20.50 16.84 23.54
CA TYR A 32 21.60 17.45 22.78
C TYR A 32 22.70 17.95 23.70
N GLY A 33 23.89 18.17 23.13
CA GLY A 33 25.08 18.64 23.85
C GLY A 33 26.10 17.52 24.14
N LYS A 34 27.39 17.87 24.10
CA LYS A 34 28.51 16.90 24.26
C LYS A 34 28.94 16.68 25.72
N ARG A 35 28.68 17.64 26.60
CA ARG A 35 29.15 17.65 28.01
C ARG A 35 28.00 17.86 28.99
N ASN A 36 27.12 18.81 28.67
CA ASN A 36 25.83 18.97 29.35
C ASN A 36 24.75 18.47 28.40
N HIS A 37 24.05 17.41 28.79
CA HIS A 37 22.92 16.91 28.04
C HIS A 37 21.69 17.73 28.40
N GLU A 38 21.15 18.46 27.43
CA GLU A 38 19.89 19.18 27.57
C GLU A 38 18.81 18.44 26.79
N ARG A 39 17.64 18.24 27.42
CA ARG A 39 16.51 17.59 26.76
C ARG A 39 15.89 18.54 25.74
N ILE A 40 15.45 18.00 24.60
CA ILE A 40 14.63 18.72 23.61
C ILE A 40 13.16 18.33 23.85
N PRO A 41 12.33 19.15 24.51
CA PRO A 41 10.97 18.72 24.89
C PRO A 41 10.03 18.51 23.71
N SER A 42 10.26 19.22 22.60
CA SER A 42 9.44 19.16 21.38
C SER A 42 9.72 17.97 20.48
N LYS A 43 10.74 17.15 20.80
CA LYS A 43 11.19 16.03 19.97
C LYS A 43 11.30 14.74 20.77
N VAL A 44 10.93 13.64 20.12
CA VAL A 44 11.13 12.28 20.61
C VAL A 44 11.79 11.44 19.52
N ALA A 45 12.62 10.49 19.91
CA ALA A 45 13.14 9.47 19.03
C ALA A 45 12.19 8.28 19.04
N ILE A 46 11.80 7.79 17.87
CA ILE A 46 11.07 6.53 17.75
C ILE A 46 12.10 5.41 17.79
N ILE A 47 11.99 4.55 18.79
CA ILE A 47 12.87 3.38 18.98
C ILE A 47 12.05 2.13 18.70
N GLY A 48 12.55 1.27 17.83
CA GLY A 48 12.00 -0.07 17.61
C GLY A 48 12.93 -1.14 18.16
N THR A 49 12.37 -2.16 18.80
CA THR A 49 13.08 -3.40 19.09
C THR A 49 12.78 -4.39 17.96
N PHE A 50 13.80 -4.78 17.21
CA PHE A 50 13.68 -5.72 16.08
C PHE A 50 14.83 -6.72 16.17
N LYS A 51 14.54 -8.03 16.23
CA LYS A 51 15.56 -9.08 16.40
C LYS A 51 16.44 -8.85 17.62
N ASP A 52 15.80 -8.49 18.74
CA ASP A 52 16.43 -8.15 20.02
C ASP A 52 17.31 -6.87 20.02
N ASP A 53 17.48 -6.22 18.87
CA ASP A 53 18.23 -4.97 18.76
C ASP A 53 17.32 -3.75 18.92
N ALA A 54 17.70 -2.85 19.84
CA ALA A 54 17.07 -1.54 19.97
C ALA A 54 17.63 -0.58 18.92
N ILE A 55 16.79 -0.17 17.97
CA ILE A 55 17.17 0.60 16.79
C ILE A 55 16.42 1.94 16.79
N PRO A 56 17.12 3.08 16.71
CA PRO A 56 16.47 4.37 16.49
C PRO A 56 16.00 4.48 15.03
N TYR A 57 14.69 4.63 14.83
CA TYR A 57 14.10 4.78 13.51
C TYR A 57 14.08 6.23 13.02
N GLY A 58 13.81 7.18 13.91
CA GLY A 58 13.78 8.60 13.53
C GLY A 58 13.46 9.53 14.69
N ILE A 59 13.65 10.84 14.47
CA ILE A 59 13.28 11.88 15.43
C ILE A 59 12.08 12.64 14.90
N VAL A 60 11.02 12.69 15.69
CA VAL A 60 9.71 13.24 15.28
C VAL A 60 9.20 14.28 16.29
N SER A 61 8.12 14.96 15.92
CA SER A 61 7.42 15.92 16.78
C SER A 61 6.76 15.18 17.94
N ALA A 62 7.06 15.57 19.19
CA ALA A 62 6.51 14.92 20.38
C ALA A 62 4.98 15.11 20.52
N SER A 63 4.45 16.22 20.00
CA SER A 63 3.03 16.57 20.12
C SER A 63 2.20 16.19 18.89
N GLU A 64 2.82 16.10 17.72
CA GLU A 64 2.09 15.89 16.46
C GLU A 64 2.23 14.48 15.91
N TYR A 65 3.32 13.77 16.24
CA TYR A 65 3.54 12.45 15.67
C TYR A 65 2.79 11.37 16.45
N GLN A 66 1.90 10.66 15.78
CA GLN A 66 1.19 9.50 16.31
C GLN A 66 1.77 8.23 15.71
N ILE A 67 2.23 7.33 16.59
CA ILE A 67 2.72 6.01 16.18
C ILE A 67 1.51 5.20 15.75
N VAL A 68 1.52 4.78 14.49
CA VAL A 68 0.56 3.84 13.92
C VAL A 68 1.31 2.55 13.66
N THR A 69 0.96 1.49 14.39
CA THR A 69 1.72 0.23 14.30
C THR A 69 1.48 -0.47 12.97
N HIS A 70 2.44 -1.28 12.54
CA HIS A 70 2.31 -2.11 11.34
C HIS A 70 1.16 -3.10 11.49
N GLU A 71 1.00 -3.65 12.69
CA GLU A 71 -0.09 -4.54 13.06
C GLU A 71 -1.44 -3.84 12.97
N GLU A 72 -1.57 -2.62 13.50
CA GLU A 72 -2.79 -1.83 13.40
C GLU A 72 -3.19 -1.54 11.95
N VAL A 73 -2.22 -1.24 11.08
CA VAL A 73 -2.47 -1.08 9.63
C VAL A 73 -3.03 -2.36 9.02
N ILE A 74 -2.41 -3.51 9.30
CA ILE A 74 -2.84 -4.81 8.79
C ILE A 74 -4.22 -5.17 9.30
N TRP A 75 -4.46 -4.96 10.60
CA TRP A 75 -5.74 -5.23 11.25
C TRP A 75 -6.87 -4.44 10.63
N ASN A 76 -6.70 -3.12 10.50
CA ASN A 76 -7.73 -2.25 9.92
C ASN A 76 -8.04 -2.66 8.47
N MET A 77 -7.04 -3.07 7.69
CA MET A 77 -7.29 -3.63 6.36
C MET A 77 -8.08 -4.95 6.41
N ILE A 78 -7.72 -5.87 7.31
CA ILE A 78 -8.43 -7.15 7.47
C ILE A 78 -9.90 -6.91 7.83
N GLU A 79 -10.15 -6.05 8.81
CA GLU A 79 -11.52 -5.70 9.23
C GLU A 79 -12.30 -5.07 8.08
N THR A 80 -11.70 -4.10 7.38
CA THR A 80 -12.32 -3.50 6.20
C THR A 80 -12.66 -4.55 5.14
N PHE A 81 -11.80 -5.54 4.89
CA PHE A 81 -12.07 -6.56 3.87
C PHE A 81 -13.07 -7.62 4.31
N LYS A 82 -13.20 -7.90 5.61
CA LYS A 82 -14.21 -8.84 6.13
C LYS A 82 -15.64 -8.38 5.82
N GLU A 83 -15.87 -7.07 5.78
CA GLU A 83 -17.17 -6.49 5.44
C GLU A 83 -17.52 -6.63 3.95
N HIS A 84 -16.51 -6.74 3.08
CA HIS A 84 -16.66 -6.88 1.63
C HIS A 84 -16.57 -8.34 1.17
N THR A 85 -17.51 -9.16 1.66
CA THR A 85 -17.58 -10.60 1.33
C THR A 85 -17.83 -10.89 -0.16
N ASP A 86 -18.37 -9.91 -0.90
CA ASP A 86 -18.62 -9.97 -2.34
C ASP A 86 -17.34 -10.08 -3.18
N LEU A 87 -16.22 -9.58 -2.66
CA LEU A 87 -14.88 -9.68 -3.25
C LEU A 87 -14.25 -11.08 -3.13
N GLY A 88 -14.82 -11.92 -2.26
CA GLY A 88 -14.29 -13.24 -1.94
C GLY A 88 -13.01 -13.18 -1.11
N LYS A 89 -12.30 -14.30 -1.05
CA LYS A 89 -11.10 -14.43 -0.21
C LYS A 89 -9.93 -13.63 -0.79
N CYS A 90 -9.30 -12.83 0.05
CA CYS A 90 -8.07 -12.13 -0.27
C CYS A 90 -6.85 -12.80 0.38
N SER A 91 -5.67 -12.47 -0.13
CA SER A 91 -4.39 -12.76 0.51
C SER A 91 -3.66 -11.46 0.80
N ILE A 92 -3.12 -11.34 2.02
CA ILE A 92 -2.33 -10.19 2.45
C ILE A 92 -0.88 -10.65 2.60
N ARG A 93 0.07 -9.89 2.05
CA ARG A 93 1.50 -10.19 2.09
C ARG A 93 2.27 -8.94 2.56
N PRO A 94 2.48 -8.78 3.87
CA PRO A 94 3.34 -7.73 4.40
C PRO A 94 4.82 -8.09 4.19
N VAL A 95 5.65 -7.07 3.99
CA VAL A 95 7.10 -7.16 3.93
C VAL A 95 7.69 -6.03 4.75
N LEU A 96 8.56 -6.38 5.68
CA LEU A 96 9.31 -5.44 6.50
C LEU A 96 10.69 -5.18 5.89
N VAL A 97 11.11 -3.92 5.87
CA VAL A 97 12.44 -3.48 5.42
C VAL A 97 13.03 -2.48 6.39
N SER A 98 14.31 -2.14 6.22
CA SER A 98 15.02 -1.20 7.10
C SER A 98 14.94 -1.60 8.57
N ASN A 99 15.20 -2.88 8.87
CA ASN A 99 15.13 -3.45 10.22
C ASN A 99 13.78 -3.20 10.92
N GLY A 100 12.67 -3.39 10.20
CA GLY A 100 11.33 -3.19 10.73
C GLY A 100 10.85 -1.74 10.72
N ALA A 101 11.69 -0.76 10.37
CA ALA A 101 11.28 0.65 10.35
C ALA A 101 10.17 0.95 9.31
N LYS A 102 10.11 0.15 8.25
CA LYS A 102 9.17 0.31 7.14
C LYS A 102 8.48 -0.99 6.80
N MET A 103 7.19 -0.89 6.51
CA MET A 103 6.39 -1.95 5.95
C MET A 103 5.84 -1.51 4.60
N PHE A 104 5.86 -2.42 3.65
CA PHE A 104 4.95 -2.37 2.51
C PHE A 104 4.29 -3.72 2.36
N GLY A 105 3.12 -3.76 1.75
CA GLY A 105 2.48 -5.02 1.47
C GLY A 105 1.51 -4.96 0.33
N ARG A 106 1.06 -6.14 -0.05
CA ARG A 106 0.16 -6.37 -1.16
C ARG A 106 -1.05 -7.15 -0.68
N VAL A 107 -2.23 -6.72 -1.10
CA VAL A 107 -3.48 -7.44 -0.93
C VAL A 107 -3.96 -7.87 -2.31
N ALA A 108 -4.26 -9.14 -2.48
CA ALA A 108 -4.66 -9.68 -3.77
C ALA A 108 -5.90 -10.56 -3.66
N TRP A 109 -6.86 -10.36 -4.56
CA TRP A 109 -8.12 -11.11 -4.66
C TRP A 109 -8.15 -12.10 -5.84
N ASP A 110 -7.01 -12.27 -6.53
CA ASP A 110 -6.91 -12.97 -7.83
C ASP A 110 -7.50 -14.39 -7.87
N ALA A 111 -7.58 -15.05 -6.72
CA ALA A 111 -8.08 -16.42 -6.64
C ALA A 111 -9.63 -16.51 -6.65
N ALA A 112 -10.34 -15.44 -6.30
CA ALA A 112 -11.78 -15.51 -6.09
C ALA A 112 -12.61 -15.15 -7.34
N ARG A 113 -12.19 -14.13 -8.12
CA ARG A 113 -12.90 -13.66 -9.33
C ARG A 113 -11.97 -12.96 -10.33
N PRO A 114 -11.11 -13.70 -11.06
CA PRO A 114 -10.37 -13.09 -12.15
C PRO A 114 -11.34 -12.64 -13.24
N ILE A 115 -11.21 -11.39 -13.69
CA ILE A 115 -12.00 -10.86 -14.81
C ILE A 115 -11.26 -11.17 -16.10
N GLU A 116 -11.91 -11.91 -17.00
CA GLU A 116 -11.35 -12.23 -18.31
C GLU A 116 -11.65 -11.10 -19.31
N VAL A 117 -10.64 -10.30 -19.64
CA VAL A 117 -10.76 -9.18 -20.60
C VAL A 117 -10.74 -9.70 -22.04
N LYS A 118 -9.96 -10.76 -22.27
CA LYS A 118 -9.88 -11.55 -23.52
C LYS A 118 -9.64 -13.00 -23.13
N LYS A 119 -10.02 -13.96 -23.98
CA LYS A 119 -9.71 -15.38 -23.76
C LYS A 119 -8.24 -15.58 -23.35
N GLY A 120 -8.01 -16.06 -22.13
CA GLY A 120 -6.68 -16.28 -21.54
C GLY A 120 -6.00 -15.06 -20.90
N ASP A 121 -6.69 -13.92 -20.84
CA ASP A 121 -6.20 -12.66 -20.28
C ASP A 121 -7.01 -12.26 -19.05
N LEU A 122 -6.56 -12.78 -17.91
CA LEU A 122 -7.19 -12.58 -16.62
C LEU A 122 -6.61 -11.35 -15.92
N VAL A 123 -7.48 -10.56 -15.30
CA VAL A 123 -7.12 -9.42 -14.46
C VAL A 123 -7.74 -9.60 -13.09
N GLY A 124 -6.92 -9.48 -12.04
CA GLY A 124 -7.38 -9.49 -10.66
C GLY A 124 -7.29 -8.11 -10.01
N LEU A 125 -8.10 -7.90 -8.98
CA LEU A 125 -8.03 -6.72 -8.12
C LEU A 125 -6.86 -6.85 -7.16
N GLU A 126 -6.15 -5.74 -6.95
CA GLU A 126 -5.03 -5.66 -6.03
C GLU A 126 -4.99 -4.33 -5.27
N ALA A 127 -4.55 -4.37 -4.03
CA ALA A 127 -4.18 -3.21 -3.25
C ALA A 127 -2.72 -3.29 -2.81
N THR A 128 -2.12 -2.14 -2.60
CA THR A 128 -0.79 -2.00 -2.00
C THR A 128 -0.88 -1.04 -0.83
N PHE A 129 -0.18 -1.35 0.26
CA PHE A 129 -0.13 -0.49 1.43
C PHE A 129 1.30 -0.24 1.87
N ARG A 130 1.55 0.88 2.54
CA ARG A 130 2.85 1.22 3.15
C ARG A 130 2.65 1.89 4.50
N ASN A 131 3.59 1.65 5.41
CA ASN A 131 3.68 2.30 6.72
C ASN A 131 5.16 2.49 7.08
N SER A 132 5.50 3.53 7.86
CA SER A 132 6.85 3.71 8.38
C SER A 132 6.89 4.41 9.73
N TYR A 133 7.86 4.04 10.55
CA TYR A 133 8.12 4.65 11.86
C TYR A 133 9.16 5.78 11.81
N ASP A 134 9.87 5.93 10.69
CA ASP A 134 10.94 6.92 10.50
C ASP A 134 10.45 8.25 9.91
N ALA A 135 9.13 8.41 9.77
CA ALA A 135 8.46 9.54 9.14
C ALA A 135 8.85 9.82 7.67
N MET A 136 9.59 8.91 7.01
CA MET A 136 9.92 9.06 5.60
C MET A 136 8.74 8.69 4.70
N TRP A 137 7.95 7.68 5.10
CA TRP A 137 6.71 7.35 4.43
C TRP A 137 5.52 7.81 5.24
N LYS A 138 4.45 8.13 4.52
CA LYS A 138 3.12 8.26 5.08
C LYS A 138 2.49 6.88 5.09
N TYR A 139 1.55 6.66 6.00
CA TYR A 139 0.62 5.57 5.79
C TYR A 139 -0.07 5.79 4.44
N SER A 140 -0.03 4.78 3.57
CA SER A 140 -0.68 4.85 2.27
C SER A 140 -1.32 3.54 1.89
N LEU A 141 -2.45 3.65 1.21
CA LEU A 141 -3.18 2.56 0.57
C LEU A 141 -3.43 2.99 -0.87
N GLY A 142 -3.15 2.09 -1.81
CA GLY A 142 -3.43 2.32 -3.22
C GLY A 142 -3.99 1.10 -3.91
N TRP A 143 -4.96 1.33 -4.79
CA TRP A 143 -5.72 0.30 -5.49
C TRP A 143 -5.29 0.20 -6.94
N GLY A 144 -5.40 -0.99 -7.51
CA GLY A 144 -5.09 -1.20 -8.91
C GLY A 144 -5.47 -2.58 -9.41
N ALA A 145 -5.09 -2.83 -10.65
CA ALA A 145 -5.34 -4.08 -11.33
C ALA A 145 -4.05 -4.85 -11.55
N ARG A 146 -4.11 -6.17 -11.38
CA ARG A 146 -3.04 -7.07 -11.76
C ARG A 146 -3.47 -7.98 -12.90
N ARG A 147 -2.92 -7.74 -14.08
CA ARG A 147 -3.09 -8.63 -15.24
C ARG A 147 -2.17 -9.86 -15.12
N ILE A 148 -2.71 -11.06 -15.28
CA ILE A 148 -1.98 -12.33 -15.06
C ILE A 148 -0.93 -12.58 -16.15
N ILE A 149 -1.18 -12.18 -17.41
CA ILE A 149 -0.20 -12.26 -18.51
C ILE A 149 1.08 -11.46 -18.20
N CYS A 150 0.99 -10.48 -17.31
CA CYS A 150 2.09 -9.63 -16.88
C CYS A 150 3.00 -10.26 -15.81
N SER A 151 2.71 -11.48 -15.36
CA SER A 151 3.56 -12.22 -14.40
C SER A 151 4.97 -12.54 -14.91
N ASN A 152 5.22 -12.39 -16.22
CA ASN A 152 6.53 -12.49 -16.86
C ASN A 152 7.39 -11.20 -16.77
N GLY A 153 7.06 -10.27 -15.88
CA GLY A 153 7.91 -9.10 -15.57
C GLY A 153 7.45 -7.75 -16.14
N MET A 154 6.23 -7.64 -16.66
CA MET A 154 5.66 -6.38 -17.17
C MET A 154 4.36 -6.05 -16.44
N ALA A 155 4.44 -5.96 -15.11
CA ALA A 155 3.32 -5.58 -14.27
C ALA A 155 2.96 -4.10 -14.50
N ALA A 156 1.93 -3.85 -15.31
CA ALA A 156 1.24 -2.57 -15.28
C ALA A 156 0.30 -2.56 -14.06
N PHE A 157 0.85 -2.23 -12.88
CA PHE A 157 0.00 -1.80 -11.76
C PHE A 157 -0.39 -0.36 -12.07
N HIS A 158 -1.58 -0.16 -12.64
CA HIS A 158 -2.14 1.18 -12.70
C HIS A 158 -2.69 1.50 -11.31
N MET A 159 -2.01 2.40 -10.61
CA MET A 159 -2.45 2.90 -9.31
C MET A 159 -3.58 3.89 -9.56
N GLU A 160 -4.81 3.43 -9.41
CA GLU A 160 -6.03 4.21 -9.71
C GLU A 160 -6.34 5.22 -8.60
N SER A 161 -5.93 4.91 -7.36
CA SER A 161 -6.03 5.78 -6.21
C SER A 161 -4.84 5.55 -5.28
N LEU A 162 -4.35 6.62 -4.67
CA LEU A 162 -3.34 6.60 -3.61
C LEU A 162 -3.75 7.58 -2.53
N ILE A 163 -3.90 7.08 -1.32
CA ILE A 163 -4.10 7.93 -0.16
C ILE A 163 -2.80 7.97 0.60
N SER A 164 -2.49 9.11 1.21
CA SER A 164 -1.37 9.21 2.11
C SER A 164 -1.71 10.06 3.31
N HIS A 165 -1.89 9.43 4.47
CA HIS A 165 -2.09 10.13 5.72
C HIS A 165 -0.76 10.39 6.41
N LYS A 166 -0.56 11.64 6.84
CA LYS A 166 0.54 11.95 7.73
C LYS A 166 0.34 11.18 9.04
N HIS A 167 1.45 10.83 9.69
CA HIS A 167 1.47 10.24 11.03
C HIS A 167 1.10 11.26 12.12
N ASN A 168 0.01 12.00 11.92
CA ASN A 168 -0.53 12.96 12.88
C ASN A 168 -2.04 12.77 13.12
N ASN A 169 -2.67 11.90 12.34
CA ASN A 169 -4.05 11.49 12.49
C ASN A 169 -4.07 9.98 12.71
N ALA A 170 -4.98 9.52 13.58
CA ALA A 170 -5.26 8.09 13.72
C ALA A 170 -5.73 7.51 12.38
N LEU A 171 -5.51 6.21 12.19
CA LEU A 171 -6.13 5.50 11.08
C LEU A 171 -7.64 5.52 11.26
N ASP A 172 -8.34 6.09 10.29
CA ASP A 172 -9.79 6.12 10.25
C ASP A 172 -10.29 5.00 9.33
N THR A 173 -10.93 3.99 9.93
CA THR A 173 -11.46 2.84 9.21
C THR A 173 -12.53 3.25 8.21
N GLU A 174 -13.36 4.26 8.49
CA GLU A 174 -14.39 4.78 7.56
C GLU A 174 -13.77 5.34 6.28
N VAL A 175 -12.60 5.98 6.41
CA VAL A 175 -11.82 6.45 5.26
C VAL A 175 -11.32 5.26 4.44
N LEU A 176 -10.91 4.16 5.07
CA LEU A 176 -10.52 2.94 4.36
C LEU A 176 -11.70 2.31 3.60
N HIS A 177 -12.89 2.25 4.20
CA HIS A 177 -14.11 1.73 3.55
C HIS A 177 -14.52 2.54 2.33
N THR A 178 -14.62 3.87 2.50
CA THR A 178 -14.96 4.79 1.41
C THR A 178 -14.02 4.58 0.22
N GLN A 179 -12.76 4.29 0.50
CA GLN A 179 -11.72 4.24 -0.50
C GLN A 179 -11.55 2.87 -1.14
N LEU A 180 -11.89 1.81 -0.40
CA LEU A 180 -12.14 0.51 -1.00
C LEU A 180 -13.29 0.61 -2.01
N ALA A 181 -14.40 1.27 -1.66
CA ALA A 181 -15.51 1.50 -2.59
C ALA A 181 -15.07 2.28 -3.84
N GLU A 182 -14.41 3.43 -3.68
CA GLU A 182 -13.91 4.22 -4.81
C GLU A 182 -12.88 3.44 -5.66
N GLY A 183 -12.01 2.65 -5.02
CA GLY A 183 -11.02 1.82 -5.71
C GLY A 183 -11.68 0.74 -6.56
N MET A 184 -12.76 0.13 -6.07
CA MET A 184 -13.55 -0.85 -6.82
C MET A 184 -14.26 -0.22 -8.02
N ASP A 185 -14.83 0.98 -7.85
CA ASP A 185 -15.51 1.70 -8.94
C ASP A 185 -14.52 2.00 -10.08
N ARG A 186 -13.34 2.55 -9.74
CA ARG A 186 -12.28 2.83 -10.73
C ARG A 186 -11.77 1.57 -11.39
N PHE A 187 -11.60 0.48 -10.64
CA PHE A 187 -11.21 -0.81 -11.21
C PHE A 187 -12.25 -1.31 -12.22
N SER A 188 -13.55 -1.21 -11.90
CA SER A 188 -14.65 -1.57 -12.81
C SER A 188 -14.65 -0.72 -14.09
N GLU A 189 -14.49 0.59 -13.96
CA GLU A 189 -14.37 1.51 -15.10
C GLU A 189 -13.20 1.11 -16.01
N GLN A 190 -12.04 0.83 -15.41
CA GLN A 190 -10.83 0.49 -16.13
C GLN A 190 -10.93 -0.84 -16.87
N ILE A 191 -11.56 -1.85 -16.27
CA ILE A 191 -11.91 -3.11 -16.94
C ILE A 191 -12.79 -2.83 -18.18
N GLY A 192 -13.74 -1.89 -18.07
CA GLY A 192 -14.56 -1.44 -19.19
C GLY A 192 -13.73 -0.82 -20.32
N VAL A 193 -12.74 0.02 -19.97
CA VAL A 193 -11.78 0.59 -20.94
C VAL A 193 -11.01 -0.52 -21.67
N TRP A 194 -10.40 -1.45 -20.94
CA TRP A 194 -9.62 -2.53 -21.55
C TRP A 194 -10.47 -3.46 -22.42
N THR A 195 -11.69 -3.75 -21.99
CA THR A 195 -12.64 -4.54 -22.79
C THR A 195 -12.97 -3.86 -24.12
N ARG A 196 -13.12 -2.53 -24.12
CA ARG A 196 -13.32 -1.75 -25.36
C ARG A 196 -12.09 -1.79 -26.25
N TRP A 197 -10.89 -1.59 -25.70
CA TRP A 197 -9.64 -1.64 -26.46
C TRP A 197 -9.42 -3.00 -27.12
N VAL A 198 -9.72 -4.11 -26.43
CA VAL A 198 -9.63 -5.46 -27.02
C VAL A 198 -10.55 -5.65 -28.22
N ARG A 199 -11.71 -4.98 -28.24
CA ARG A 199 -12.68 -5.05 -29.34
C ARG A 199 -12.35 -4.13 -30.51
N GLN A 200 -11.54 -3.11 -30.28
CA GLN A 200 -11.18 -2.13 -31.29
C GLN A 200 -10.13 -2.72 -32.24
N LYS A 201 -10.53 -3.00 -33.47
CA LYS A 201 -9.58 -3.36 -34.54
C LYS A 201 -8.89 -2.09 -35.02
N ILE A 202 -7.58 -2.02 -34.83
CA ILE A 202 -6.77 -0.97 -35.45
C ILE A 202 -6.66 -1.30 -36.94
N THR A 203 -7.22 -0.43 -37.78
CA THR A 203 -7.05 -0.50 -39.24
C THR A 203 -5.83 0.31 -39.64
N ALA A 204 -5.24 0.03 -40.81
CA ALA A 204 -4.10 0.79 -41.32
C ALA A 204 -4.34 2.32 -41.34
N PRO A 205 -5.52 2.83 -41.77
CA PRO A 205 -5.81 4.27 -41.72
C PRO A 205 -5.84 4.84 -40.30
N VAL A 206 -6.35 4.09 -39.31
CA VAL A 206 -6.37 4.53 -37.91
C VAL A 206 -4.96 4.59 -37.35
N LEU A 207 -4.13 3.60 -37.69
CA LEU A 207 -2.72 3.57 -37.28
C LEU A 207 -1.94 4.75 -37.85
N ASP A 208 -2.10 5.05 -39.14
CA ASP A 208 -1.44 6.18 -39.79
C ASP A 208 -1.81 7.52 -39.16
N ASN A 209 -3.10 7.73 -38.87
CA ASN A 209 -3.55 8.94 -38.18
C ASN A 209 -2.99 9.04 -36.76
N MET A 210 -2.92 7.91 -36.03
CA MET A 210 -2.38 7.88 -34.67
C MET A 210 -0.89 8.27 -34.64
N TRP A 211 -0.10 7.83 -35.63
CA TRP A 211 1.30 8.24 -35.76
C TRP A 211 1.48 9.73 -36.04
N VAL A 212 0.57 10.32 -36.83
CA VAL A 212 0.53 11.76 -37.10
C VAL A 212 0.18 12.54 -35.83
N GLU A 213 -0.85 12.12 -35.10
CA GLU A 213 -1.31 12.79 -33.87
C GLU A 213 -0.30 12.71 -32.72
N LEU A 214 0.39 11.57 -32.57
CA LEU A 214 1.43 11.40 -31.55
C LEU A 214 2.72 12.20 -31.86
N GLY A 215 2.76 12.93 -32.97
CA GLY A 215 3.92 13.75 -33.37
C GLY A 215 5.16 12.91 -33.71
N VAL A 216 5.00 11.59 -33.87
CA VAL A 216 6.09 10.67 -34.21
C VAL A 216 6.26 10.66 -35.73
N GLY A 217 6.54 11.84 -36.29
CA GLY A 217 6.74 12.01 -37.72
C GLY A 217 7.95 11.23 -38.25
N SER A 218 7.70 10.45 -39.30
CA SER A 218 8.60 9.86 -40.31
C SER A 218 9.81 9.01 -39.89
N LYS A 219 10.30 9.05 -38.64
CA LYS A 219 11.50 8.29 -38.23
C LYS A 219 11.33 6.77 -38.13
N TYR A 220 10.10 6.26 -38.16
CA TYR A 220 9.80 4.82 -38.03
C TYR A 220 9.15 4.22 -39.28
N LYS A 221 9.17 4.92 -40.42
CA LYS A 221 8.66 4.38 -41.69
C LYS A 221 9.64 3.45 -42.43
N GLU A 222 10.81 3.19 -41.85
CA GLU A 222 11.80 2.25 -42.38
C GLU A 222 12.24 1.26 -41.30
N GLN A 223 11.55 0.12 -41.22
CA GLN A 223 12.08 -1.19 -40.81
C GLN A 223 11.09 -2.30 -41.20
#